data_AF-A0A8T0UHB0-F1
#
_entry.id   AF-A0A8T0UHB0-F1
#
_cell.length_a   1.000
_cell.length_b   1.000
_cell.length_c   1.000
_cell.angle_alpha   90.00
_cell.angle_beta   90.00
_cell.angle_gamma   90.00
#
_symmetry.space_group_name_H-M   'P 1'
#
loop_
_entity.id
_entity.type
_entity.pdbx_description
1 polymer ?
#
loop_
_entity_poly.entity_id
_entity_poly.type
_entity_poly.pdbx_seq_one_letter_code
_entity_poly.pdbx_strand_id
1 'polypeptide(L)'
;MKTLKTVQFQNYRSDGAILNLAAHDPIDWPNIISIWKGLIVQKYIQNQHNIGNRVEDMLTYLETFLGESAKVLWEQWIEAFPNYYEELKRAGSNPYNFANIISSIVIGEDPELGYTTLQNERLKEIEKLTLTNWKGIKEFSQHYLYNATTAKQGYNKGIVERYFNKLPDPLGVNENILVCDDDIMDDESIYSIIQTDEVEYDEENETMEEILQEEYQQD
;
A
#
# COMPACT_ATOMS: atom_id res chain seq x y z
N MET A 1 16.88 36.18 -26.92
CA MET A 1 17.63 34.94 -26.66
C MET A 1 17.24 34.45 -25.27
N LYS A 2 16.47 33.35 -25.18
CA LYS A 2 16.17 32.69 -23.90
C LYS A 2 17.37 31.82 -23.54
N THR A 3 18.01 32.11 -22.43
CA THR A 3 19.14 31.33 -21.91
C THR A 3 18.62 30.01 -21.37
N LEU A 4 19.03 28.88 -21.97
CA LEU A 4 18.79 27.55 -21.43
C LEU A 4 19.54 27.45 -20.10
N LYS A 5 18.82 27.29 -19.00
CA LYS A 5 19.42 26.93 -17.71
C LYS A 5 19.85 25.47 -17.77
N THR A 6 21.14 25.23 -17.67
CA THR A 6 21.70 23.88 -17.51
C THR A 6 21.16 23.26 -16.23
N VAL A 7 20.38 22.19 -16.36
CA VAL A 7 19.89 21.40 -15.22
C VAL A 7 21.10 20.72 -14.58
N GLN A 8 21.45 21.14 -13.37
CA GLN A 8 22.45 20.46 -12.55
C GLN A 8 21.74 19.33 -11.81
N PHE A 9 22.11 18.09 -12.10
CA PHE A 9 21.60 16.92 -11.39
C PHE A 9 22.22 16.88 -9.99
N GLN A 10 21.40 17.08 -8.95
CA GLN A 10 21.82 16.86 -7.58
C GLN A 10 21.91 15.35 -7.32
N ASN A 11 23.14 14.83 -7.23
CA ASN A 11 23.46 13.59 -6.52
C ASN A 11 23.35 13.81 -4.99
N TYR A 12 22.20 14.27 -4.51
CA TYR A 12 21.88 14.11 -3.09
C TYR A 12 21.45 12.66 -2.89
N ARG A 13 22.10 11.95 -1.99
CA ARG A 13 21.68 10.61 -1.54
C ARG A 13 20.25 10.73 -1.02
N SER A 14 19.26 10.46 -1.86
CA SER A 14 17.90 10.24 -1.40
C SER A 14 17.92 8.93 -0.62
N ASP A 15 17.33 8.91 0.57
CA ASP A 15 17.17 7.69 1.37
C ASP A 15 16.17 6.70 0.71
N GLY A 16 16.42 6.26 -0.52
CA GLY A 16 15.58 5.35 -1.30
C GLY A 16 14.29 5.95 -1.89
N ALA A 17 14.09 7.27 -1.84
CA ALA A 17 12.83 7.89 -2.27
C ALA A 17 12.80 8.37 -3.73
N ILE A 18 13.89 8.25 -4.49
CA ILE A 18 13.90 8.60 -5.92
C ILE A 18 13.08 7.57 -6.71
N LEU A 19 12.10 8.05 -7.48
CA LEU A 19 11.32 7.25 -8.43
C LEU A 19 12.16 6.91 -9.67
N ASN A 20 12.92 5.83 -9.59
CA ASN A 20 13.76 5.35 -10.69
C ASN A 20 13.05 4.28 -11.53
N LEU A 21 12.14 4.69 -12.41
CA LEU A 21 11.36 3.77 -13.26
C LEU A 21 12.23 2.84 -14.13
N ALA A 22 13.37 3.34 -14.61
CA ALA A 22 14.28 2.58 -15.47
C ALA A 22 15.00 1.44 -14.75
N ALA A 23 14.98 1.41 -13.41
CA ALA A 23 15.56 0.33 -12.62
C ALA A 23 14.63 -0.88 -12.45
N HIS A 24 13.41 -0.81 -12.96
CA HIS A 24 12.36 -1.80 -12.70
C HIS A 24 11.62 -2.19 -13.98
N ASP A 25 11.06 -3.41 -13.99
CA ASP A 25 10.19 -3.85 -15.08
C ASP A 25 8.88 -3.02 -15.06
N PRO A 26 8.35 -2.58 -16.21
CA PRO A 26 7.07 -1.89 -16.28
C PRO A 26 5.89 -2.58 -15.58
N ILE A 27 5.91 -3.92 -15.48
CA ILE A 27 4.87 -4.66 -14.74
C ILE A 27 4.83 -4.32 -13.25
N ASP A 28 5.95 -3.89 -12.68
CA ASP A 28 6.08 -3.56 -11.25
C ASP A 28 5.76 -2.08 -10.95
N TRP A 29 5.67 -1.23 -11.99
CA TRP A 29 5.48 0.21 -11.82
C TRP A 29 4.26 0.59 -10.97
N PRO A 30 3.09 -0.06 -11.06
CA PRO A 30 1.95 0.26 -10.20
C PRO A 30 2.27 0.12 -8.71
N ASN A 31 2.97 -0.95 -8.33
CA ASN A 31 3.36 -1.18 -6.93
C ASN A 31 4.45 -0.19 -6.48
N ILE A 32 5.46 0.04 -7.32
CA ILE A 32 6.55 0.98 -7.05
C ILE A 32 6.00 2.39 -6.83
N ILE A 33 5.11 2.85 -7.71
CA ILE A 33 4.48 4.17 -7.62
C ILE A 33 3.62 4.26 -6.37
N SER A 34 2.85 3.22 -6.04
CA SER A 34 2.04 3.19 -4.81
C SER A 34 2.89 3.41 -3.55
N ILE A 35 4.03 2.71 -3.45
CA ILE A 35 4.97 2.85 -2.32
C ILE A 35 5.59 4.26 -2.34
N TRP A 36 6.06 4.71 -3.50
CA TRP A 36 6.70 6.01 -3.68
C TRP A 36 5.77 7.17 -3.27
N LYS A 37 4.49 7.13 -3.66
CA LYS A 37 3.48 8.15 -3.27
C LYS A 37 3.45 8.34 -1.75
N GLY A 38 3.39 7.24 -0.99
CA GLY A 38 3.36 7.28 0.47
C GLY A 38 4.64 7.89 1.05
N LEU A 39 5.80 7.48 0.53
CA LEU A 39 7.10 7.94 1.01
C LEU A 39 7.31 9.44 0.81
N ILE A 40 6.99 9.99 -0.37
CA ILE A 40 7.22 11.42 -0.65
C ILE A 40 6.28 12.33 0.13
N VAL A 41 5.03 11.90 0.34
CA VAL A 41 4.06 12.62 1.16
C VAL A 41 4.54 12.68 2.60
N GLN A 42 4.98 11.54 3.15
CA GLN A 42 5.52 11.48 4.51
C GLN A 42 6.75 12.38 4.66
N LYS A 43 7.71 12.32 3.72
CA LYS A 43 8.90 13.17 3.73
C LYS A 43 8.56 14.66 3.65
N TYR A 44 7.59 15.04 2.82
CA TYR A 44 7.11 16.43 2.78
C TYR A 44 6.50 16.87 4.10
N ILE A 45 5.58 16.10 4.69
CA ILE A 45 4.93 16.45 5.96
C ILE A 45 5.96 16.64 7.08
N GLN A 46 6.99 15.78 7.11
CA GLN A 46 8.08 15.87 8.10
C GLN A 46 8.96 17.13 7.91
N ASN A 47 9.11 17.61 6.68
CA ASN A 47 10.02 18.71 6.34
C ASN A 47 9.32 20.02 5.96
N GLN A 48 7.99 20.08 5.95
CA GLN A 48 7.20 21.20 5.42
C GLN A 48 7.56 22.55 6.04
N HIS A 49 7.89 22.56 7.34
CA HIS A 49 8.28 23.79 8.05
C HIS A 49 9.61 24.38 7.58
N ASN A 50 10.44 23.60 6.87
CA ASN A 50 11.76 24.00 6.37
C ASN A 50 11.78 24.31 4.87
N ILE A 51 10.70 23.99 4.14
CA ILE A 51 10.64 24.07 2.67
C ILE A 51 10.17 25.46 2.20
N GLY A 52 9.27 26.09 2.97
CA GLY A 52 8.62 27.34 2.59
C GLY A 52 7.11 27.16 2.52
N ASN A 53 6.39 28.28 2.40
CA ASN A 53 4.94 28.31 2.56
C ASN A 53 4.20 28.32 1.21
N ARG A 54 4.95 28.39 0.09
CA ARG A 54 4.37 28.49 -1.24
C ARG A 54 4.20 27.11 -1.85
N VAL A 55 3.19 26.98 -2.71
CA VAL A 55 2.98 25.74 -3.48
C VAL A 55 4.18 25.43 -4.37
N GLU A 56 4.86 26.44 -4.92
CA GLU A 56 6.04 26.23 -5.74
C GLU A 56 7.23 25.69 -4.95
N ASP A 57 7.34 26.02 -3.66
CA ASP A 57 8.38 25.47 -2.79
C ASP A 57 8.13 23.98 -2.55
N MET A 58 6.88 23.59 -2.28
CA MET A 58 6.46 22.18 -2.20
C MET A 58 6.75 21.44 -3.51
N LEU A 59 6.34 21.99 -4.66
CA LEU A 59 6.55 21.35 -5.96
C LEU A 59 8.05 21.16 -6.23
N THR A 60 8.86 22.19 -6.01
CA THR A 60 10.33 22.12 -6.15
C THR A 60 10.93 21.04 -5.26
N TYR A 61 10.46 20.94 -4.00
CA TYR A 61 10.92 19.91 -3.08
C TYR A 61 10.52 18.51 -3.56
N LEU A 62 9.26 18.31 -3.96
CA LEU A 62 8.77 16.99 -4.38
C LEU A 62 9.39 16.53 -5.70
N GLU A 63 9.71 17.45 -6.62
CA GLU A 63 10.46 17.17 -7.85
C GLU A 63 11.84 16.55 -7.59
N THR A 64 12.45 16.78 -6.42
CA THR A 64 13.75 16.16 -6.06
C THR A 64 13.67 14.65 -5.88
N PHE A 65 12.46 14.09 -5.73
CA PHE A 65 12.23 12.65 -5.64
C PHE A 65 11.90 12.00 -7.00
N LEU A 66 11.92 12.75 -8.09
CA LEU A 66 11.76 12.18 -9.43
C LEU A 66 13.11 11.73 -9.98
N GLY A 67 13.20 10.46 -10.37
CA GLY A 67 14.30 9.98 -11.20
C GLY A 67 14.23 10.56 -12.61
N GLU A 68 15.29 10.38 -13.40
CA GLU A 68 15.45 11.02 -14.71
C GLU A 68 14.23 10.82 -15.63
N SER A 69 13.78 9.57 -15.81
CA SER A 69 12.63 9.27 -16.70
C SER A 69 11.34 9.91 -16.22
N ALA A 70 11.04 9.84 -14.91
CA ALA A 70 9.84 10.45 -14.35
C ALA A 70 9.87 11.98 -14.42
N LYS A 71 11.06 12.57 -14.27
CA LYS A 71 11.27 14.01 -14.38
C LYS A 71 11.03 14.52 -15.81
N VAL A 72 11.52 13.81 -16.82
CA VAL A 72 11.26 14.15 -18.22
C VAL A 72 9.76 14.11 -18.53
N LEU A 73 9.05 13.06 -18.06
CA LEU A 73 7.61 12.93 -18.25
C LEU A 73 6.83 14.07 -17.56
N TRP A 74 7.24 14.46 -16.36
CA TRP A 74 6.68 15.61 -15.64
C TRP A 74 6.86 16.93 -16.40
N GLU A 75 8.07 17.20 -16.90
CA GLU A 75 8.37 18.41 -17.68
C GLU A 75 7.55 18.47 -18.99
N GLN A 76 7.42 17.33 -19.69
CA GLN A 76 6.57 17.22 -20.87
C GLN A 76 5.10 17.44 -20.56
N TRP A 77 4.61 16.92 -19.43
CA TRP A 77 3.23 17.15 -19.01
C TRP A 77 2.95 18.63 -18.70
N ILE A 78 3.87 19.33 -18.03
CA ILE A 78 3.74 20.78 -17.79
C ILE A 78 3.67 21.55 -19.12
N GLU A 79 4.52 21.19 -20.09
CA GLU A 79 4.56 21.84 -21.40
C GLU A 79 3.26 21.61 -22.20
N ALA A 80 2.73 20.38 -22.16
CA ALA A 80 1.51 20.01 -22.88
C ALA A 80 0.23 20.52 -22.19
N PHE A 81 0.23 20.63 -20.87
CA PHE A 81 -0.96 20.90 -20.04
C PHE A 81 -0.77 22.09 -19.07
N PRO A 82 -0.41 23.29 -19.57
CA PRO A 82 -0.08 24.42 -18.71
C PRO A 82 -1.26 24.89 -17.83
N ASN A 83 -2.50 24.78 -18.33
CA ASN A 83 -3.69 25.15 -17.55
C ASN A 83 -3.89 24.23 -16.34
N TYR A 84 -3.70 22.93 -16.51
CA TYR A 84 -3.79 21.95 -15.41
C TYR A 84 -2.66 22.14 -14.40
N TYR A 85 -1.47 22.54 -14.84
CA TYR A 85 -0.39 22.91 -13.93
C TYR A 85 -0.72 24.18 -13.12
N GLU A 86 -1.38 25.18 -13.71
CA GLU A 86 -1.89 26.33 -12.97
C GLU A 86 -2.98 25.94 -11.97
N GLU A 87 -3.88 25.02 -12.32
CA GLU A 87 -4.91 24.49 -11.40
C GLU A 87 -4.29 23.75 -10.22
N LEU A 88 -3.26 22.92 -10.46
CA LEU A 88 -2.48 22.27 -9.41
C LEU A 88 -1.93 23.30 -8.42
N LYS A 89 -1.36 24.41 -8.91
CA LYS A 89 -0.85 25.48 -8.05
C LYS A 89 -1.97 26.18 -7.28
N ARG A 90 -3.12 26.40 -7.90
CA ARG A 90 -4.30 27.02 -7.25
C ARG A 90 -4.92 26.14 -6.17
N ALA A 91 -4.79 24.82 -6.27
CA ALA A 91 -5.25 23.88 -5.25
C ALA A 91 -4.45 23.97 -3.94
N GLY A 92 -3.32 24.69 -3.94
CA GLY A 92 -2.48 24.92 -2.77
C GLY A 92 -1.48 23.79 -2.50
N SER A 93 -0.76 23.90 -1.38
CA SER A 93 0.29 22.94 -1.01
C SER A 93 -0.29 21.63 -0.51
N ASN A 94 -0.64 20.74 -1.44
CA ASN A 94 -1.07 19.38 -1.16
C ASN A 94 -0.16 18.37 -1.89
N PRO A 95 0.69 17.61 -1.18
CA PRO A 95 1.62 16.67 -1.80
C PRO A 95 0.91 15.49 -2.49
N TYR A 96 -0.32 15.15 -2.08
CA TYR A 96 -1.11 14.10 -2.71
C TYR A 96 -1.50 14.46 -4.15
N ASN A 97 -1.78 15.74 -4.42
CA ASN A 97 -2.14 16.20 -5.77
C ASN A 97 -0.96 16.00 -6.73
N PHE A 98 0.26 16.37 -6.31
CA PHE A 98 1.48 16.12 -7.08
C PHE A 98 1.68 14.62 -7.31
N ALA A 99 1.61 13.82 -6.25
CA ALA A 99 1.84 12.38 -6.31
C ALA A 99 0.85 11.65 -7.23
N ASN A 100 -0.42 12.08 -7.25
CA ASN A 100 -1.45 11.53 -8.13
C ASN A 100 -1.23 11.92 -9.60
N ILE A 101 -0.82 13.15 -9.88
CA ILE A 101 -0.48 13.57 -11.25
C ILE A 101 0.68 12.74 -11.78
N ILE A 102 1.76 12.54 -11.01
CA ILE A 102 2.87 11.69 -11.44
C ILE A 102 2.41 10.26 -11.74
N SER A 103 1.51 9.70 -10.93
CA SER A 103 0.89 8.40 -11.21
C SER A 103 0.13 8.37 -12.53
N SER A 104 -0.71 9.39 -12.77
CA SER A 104 -1.50 9.50 -13.99
C SER A 104 -0.62 9.59 -15.24
N ILE A 105 0.51 10.31 -15.15
CA ILE A 105 1.46 10.48 -16.24
C ILE A 105 2.16 9.14 -16.55
N VAL A 106 2.54 8.38 -15.52
CA VAL A 106 3.39 7.19 -15.70
C VAL A 106 2.58 5.92 -16.01
N ILE A 107 1.45 5.70 -15.34
CA ILE A 107 0.64 4.46 -15.47
C ILE A 107 -0.80 4.70 -15.91
N GLY A 108 -1.16 5.93 -16.28
CA GLY A 108 -2.51 6.24 -16.76
C GLY A 108 -3.60 6.13 -15.69
N GLU A 109 -3.23 6.23 -14.41
CA GLU A 109 -4.21 6.29 -13.32
C GLU A 109 -5.07 7.55 -13.43
N ASP A 110 -6.39 7.38 -13.51
CA ASP A 110 -7.34 8.48 -13.42
C ASP A 110 -7.38 9.00 -11.96
N PRO A 111 -7.11 10.29 -11.71
CA PRO A 111 -7.21 10.89 -10.38
C PRO A 111 -8.62 10.82 -9.76
N GLU A 112 -9.67 10.66 -10.58
CA GLU A 112 -11.08 10.62 -10.17
C GLU A 112 -11.65 9.21 -10.00
N LEU A 113 -11.00 8.17 -10.56
CA LEU A 113 -11.43 6.79 -10.33
C LEU A 113 -10.92 6.34 -8.98
N GLY A 114 -11.83 6.22 -8.01
CA GLY A 114 -11.56 5.87 -6.61
C GLY A 114 -10.78 4.57 -6.35
N TYR A 115 -10.37 3.81 -7.38
CA TYR A 115 -9.48 2.65 -7.27
C TYR A 115 -8.36 2.65 -8.33
N THR A 116 -7.11 2.48 -7.89
CA THR A 116 -5.92 2.29 -8.74
C THR A 116 -5.99 1.00 -9.57
N THR A 117 -5.14 0.87 -10.60
CA THR A 117 -5.00 -0.39 -11.38
C THR A 117 -4.73 -1.57 -10.47
N LEU A 118 -3.81 -1.43 -9.51
CA LEU A 118 -3.51 -2.46 -8.53
C LEU A 118 -4.76 -2.80 -7.69
N GLN A 119 -5.49 -1.79 -7.19
CA GLN A 119 -6.71 -2.04 -6.40
C GLN A 119 -7.77 -2.79 -7.22
N ASN A 120 -7.95 -2.42 -8.50
CA ASN A 120 -8.85 -3.11 -9.42
C ASN A 120 -8.41 -4.55 -9.71
N GLU A 121 -7.11 -4.80 -9.85
CA GLU A 121 -6.56 -6.14 -9.99
C GLU A 121 -6.82 -6.98 -8.73
N ARG A 122 -6.61 -6.42 -7.54
CA ARG A 122 -6.91 -7.12 -6.28
C ARG A 122 -8.38 -7.46 -6.13
N LEU A 123 -9.29 -6.57 -6.54
CA LEU A 123 -10.72 -6.88 -6.60
C LEU A 123 -11.02 -8.03 -7.57
N LYS A 124 -10.36 -8.09 -8.73
CA LYS A 124 -10.49 -9.23 -9.66
C LYS A 124 -9.95 -10.52 -9.04
N GLU A 125 -8.86 -10.47 -8.27
CA GLU A 125 -8.32 -11.65 -7.57
C GLU A 125 -9.27 -12.15 -6.48
N ILE A 126 -9.92 -11.25 -5.73
CA ILE A 126 -11.00 -11.61 -4.79
C ILE A 126 -12.12 -12.40 -5.48
N GLU A 127 -12.55 -11.96 -6.67
CA GLU A 127 -13.58 -12.66 -7.42
C GLU A 127 -13.15 -14.07 -7.84
N LYS A 128 -11.89 -14.25 -8.23
CA LYS A 128 -11.32 -15.55 -8.63
C LYS A 128 -11.08 -16.51 -7.47
N LEU A 129 -10.86 -16.02 -6.26
CA LEU A 129 -10.62 -16.86 -5.09
C LEU A 129 -11.84 -17.75 -4.81
N THR A 130 -11.60 -19.05 -4.67
CA THR A 130 -12.62 -20.06 -4.36
C THR A 130 -12.09 -21.01 -3.30
N LEU A 131 -12.95 -21.39 -2.35
CA LEU A 131 -12.64 -22.42 -1.36
C LEU A 131 -13.58 -23.62 -1.57
N THR A 132 -13.02 -24.80 -1.87
CA THR A 132 -13.82 -26.02 -2.10
C THR A 132 -13.77 -27.01 -0.93
N ASN A 133 -12.82 -26.82 0.00
CA ASN A 133 -12.60 -27.70 1.14
C ASN A 133 -12.10 -26.89 2.35
N TRP A 134 -12.72 -27.12 3.51
CA TRP A 134 -12.38 -26.48 4.78
C TRP A 134 -10.91 -26.59 5.20
N LYS A 135 -10.19 -27.62 4.74
CA LYS A 135 -8.75 -27.76 5.05
C LYS A 135 -7.91 -26.56 4.58
N GLY A 136 -8.35 -25.84 3.54
CA GLY A 136 -7.65 -24.67 2.99
C GLY A 136 -8.16 -23.31 3.48
N ILE A 137 -8.98 -23.29 4.54
CA ILE A 137 -9.61 -22.04 5.01
C ILE A 137 -8.57 -20.99 5.39
N LYS A 138 -7.49 -21.38 6.08
CA LYS A 138 -6.47 -20.45 6.57
C LYS A 138 -5.79 -19.70 5.44
N GLU A 139 -5.31 -20.42 4.42
CA GLU A 139 -4.65 -19.83 3.25
C GLU A 139 -5.63 -19.00 2.44
N PHE A 140 -6.87 -19.47 2.29
CA PHE A 140 -7.94 -18.71 1.63
C PHE A 140 -8.20 -17.37 2.34
N SER A 141 -8.37 -17.36 3.66
CA SER A 141 -8.62 -16.15 4.45
C SER A 141 -7.47 -15.16 4.37
N GLN A 142 -6.23 -15.64 4.45
CA GLN A 142 -5.05 -14.80 4.32
C GLN A 142 -4.97 -14.13 2.93
N HIS A 143 -5.20 -14.90 1.87
CA HIS A 143 -5.22 -14.37 0.50
C HIS A 143 -6.39 -13.40 0.30
N TYR A 144 -7.57 -13.69 0.85
CA TYR A 144 -8.72 -12.81 0.76
C TYR A 144 -8.47 -11.48 1.47
N LEU A 145 -7.98 -11.53 2.71
CA LEU A 145 -7.66 -10.35 3.52
C LEU A 145 -6.57 -9.51 2.87
N TYR A 146 -5.50 -10.14 2.38
CA TYR A 146 -4.43 -9.46 1.66
C TYR A 146 -4.96 -8.70 0.43
N ASN A 147 -5.78 -9.34 -0.40
CA ASN A 147 -6.34 -8.68 -1.57
C ASN A 147 -7.34 -7.57 -1.17
N ALA A 148 -8.19 -7.77 -0.16
CA ALA A 148 -9.15 -6.77 0.30
C ALA A 148 -8.47 -5.53 0.92
N THR A 149 -7.45 -5.73 1.74
CA THR A 149 -6.67 -4.64 2.35
C THR A 149 -5.83 -3.90 1.31
N THR A 150 -5.21 -4.61 0.37
CA THR A 150 -4.46 -4.01 -0.75
C THR A 150 -5.39 -3.24 -1.69
N ALA A 151 -6.62 -3.70 -1.89
CA ALA A 151 -7.68 -2.96 -2.59
C ALA A 151 -8.19 -1.73 -1.80
N LYS A 152 -7.78 -1.56 -0.53
CA LYS A 152 -8.34 -0.60 0.44
C LYS A 152 -9.85 -0.77 0.65
N GLN A 153 -10.32 -2.01 0.65
CA GLN A 153 -11.73 -2.38 0.83
C GLN A 153 -11.95 -3.33 2.01
N GLY A 154 -10.99 -3.44 2.94
CA GLY A 154 -11.08 -4.34 4.10
C GLY A 154 -12.30 -4.09 5.00
N TYR A 155 -12.82 -2.87 5.03
CA TYR A 155 -14.03 -2.49 5.79
C TYR A 155 -15.29 -2.35 4.91
N ASN A 156 -15.20 -2.64 3.61
CA ASN A 156 -16.36 -2.58 2.74
C ASN A 156 -17.28 -3.77 3.03
N LYS A 157 -18.49 -3.50 3.54
CA LYS A 157 -19.48 -4.52 3.92
C LYS A 157 -19.74 -5.54 2.82
N GLY A 158 -19.89 -5.10 1.56
CA GLY A 158 -20.13 -6.00 0.44
C GLY A 158 -18.92 -6.88 0.09
N ILE A 159 -17.69 -6.42 0.34
CA ILE A 159 -16.48 -7.25 0.19
C ILE A 159 -16.36 -8.24 1.35
N VAL A 160 -16.74 -7.86 2.57
CA VAL A 160 -16.77 -8.78 3.71
C VAL A 160 -17.84 -9.86 3.54
N GLU A 161 -19.05 -9.51 3.09
CA GLU A 161 -20.11 -10.47 2.80
C GLU A 161 -19.70 -11.50 1.73
N ARG A 162 -18.99 -11.07 0.68
CA ARG A 162 -18.46 -11.97 -0.36
C ARG A 162 -17.49 -13.02 0.19
N TYR A 163 -16.75 -12.73 1.26
CA TYR A 163 -15.90 -13.73 1.91
C TYR A 163 -16.72 -14.89 2.44
N PHE A 164 -17.79 -14.60 3.18
CA PHE A 164 -18.68 -15.61 3.74
C PHE A 164 -19.41 -16.42 2.67
N ASN A 165 -19.85 -15.76 1.59
CA ASN A 165 -20.50 -16.43 0.45
C ASN A 165 -19.58 -17.40 -0.30
N LYS A 166 -18.26 -17.29 -0.13
CA LYS A 166 -17.25 -18.16 -0.76
C LYS A 166 -16.85 -19.34 0.14
N LEU A 167 -17.36 -19.41 1.38
CA LEU A 167 -17.11 -20.54 2.27
C LEU A 167 -17.99 -21.74 1.88
N PRO A 168 -17.49 -22.99 2.04
CA PRO A 168 -18.33 -24.18 1.89
C PRO A 168 -19.47 -24.19 2.92
N ASP A 169 -20.61 -24.82 2.63
CA ASP A 169 -21.77 -24.87 3.54
C ASP A 169 -21.46 -25.53 4.91
N PRO A 170 -22.18 -25.17 6.01
CA PRO A 170 -23.51 -24.53 6.10
C PRO A 170 -23.52 -23.03 6.50
N LEU A 171 -22.42 -22.30 6.36
CA LEU A 171 -22.37 -20.86 6.67
C LEU A 171 -22.74 -19.95 5.49
N GLY A 172 -22.87 -20.49 4.26
CA GLY A 172 -23.18 -19.72 3.06
C GLY A 172 -24.64 -19.28 2.91
N VAL A 173 -25.56 -19.82 3.73
CA VAL A 173 -27.02 -19.57 3.59
C VAL A 173 -27.74 -19.44 4.96
N ASN A 174 -27.13 -18.83 5.96
CA ASN A 174 -27.86 -18.50 7.19
C ASN A 174 -28.00 -16.98 7.34
N GLU A 175 -29.15 -16.46 6.90
CA GLU A 175 -29.61 -15.06 7.06
C GLU A 175 -29.72 -14.61 8.55
N ASN A 176 -29.27 -15.42 9.51
CA ASN A 176 -29.41 -15.18 10.95
C ASN A 176 -28.07 -14.95 11.70
N ILE A 177 -26.92 -14.85 11.03
CA ILE A 177 -25.62 -14.56 11.71
C ILE A 177 -25.25 -13.07 11.64
N LEU A 178 -26.03 -12.24 10.94
CA LEU A 178 -25.87 -10.78 10.99
C LEU A 178 -26.96 -10.15 11.87
N VAL A 179 -26.97 -10.51 13.14
CA VAL A 179 -27.33 -9.53 14.16
C VAL A 179 -26.01 -8.99 14.67
N CYS A 180 -25.44 -8.05 13.91
CA CYS A 180 -24.51 -7.11 14.50
C CYS A 180 -25.37 -6.26 15.43
N ASP A 181 -25.38 -6.55 16.73
CA ASP A 181 -25.83 -5.56 17.69
C ASP A 181 -24.99 -4.30 17.41
N ASP A 182 -25.66 -3.18 17.16
CA ASP A 182 -25.07 -1.89 16.73
C ASP A 182 -24.08 -1.27 17.74
N ASP A 183 -23.72 -2.01 18.80
CA ASP A 183 -22.98 -1.53 19.97
C ASP A 183 -21.63 -2.24 20.22
N ILE A 184 -21.14 -3.12 19.33
CA ILE A 184 -19.78 -3.68 19.46
C ILE A 184 -18.98 -3.45 18.19
N MET A 185 -18.46 -2.23 18.10
CA MET A 185 -17.26 -1.94 17.31
C MET A 185 -16.35 -1.09 18.18
N ASP A 186 -15.98 -1.63 19.34
CA ASP A 186 -14.83 -1.18 20.09
C ASP A 186 -13.57 -1.81 19.48
N ASP A 187 -12.53 -0.99 19.32
CA ASP A 187 -11.28 -1.36 18.65
C ASP A 187 -10.56 -2.57 19.30
N GLU A 188 -10.97 -2.99 20.50
CA GLU A 188 -10.45 -4.17 21.21
C GLU A 188 -10.99 -5.51 20.69
N SER A 189 -12.16 -5.55 20.05
CA SER A 189 -12.77 -6.81 19.59
C SER A 189 -12.07 -7.41 18.35
N ILE A 190 -11.44 -6.58 17.51
CA ILE A 190 -10.70 -7.06 16.34
C ILE A 190 -9.39 -7.73 16.76
N TYR A 191 -8.76 -7.23 17.83
CA TYR A 191 -7.57 -7.85 18.39
C TYR A 191 -7.88 -9.20 19.04
N SER A 192 -9.06 -9.40 19.63
CA SER A 192 -9.42 -10.66 20.30
C SER A 192 -9.66 -11.83 19.33
N ILE A 193 -10.09 -11.58 18.09
CA ILE A 193 -10.22 -12.63 17.05
C ILE A 193 -8.83 -13.11 16.56
N ILE A 194 -7.80 -12.27 16.70
CA ILE A 194 -6.43 -12.58 16.29
C ILE A 194 -5.61 -13.16 17.48
N GLN A 195 -6.15 -13.10 18.70
CA GLN A 195 -5.50 -13.55 19.95
C GLN A 195 -6.02 -14.88 20.52
N THR A 196 -6.41 -15.82 19.68
CA THR A 196 -6.50 -17.24 20.08
C THR A 196 -5.64 -18.09 19.17
N ASP A 197 -4.34 -17.87 19.30
CA ASP A 197 -3.27 -18.87 19.19
C ASP A 197 -2.13 -18.30 20.05
N GLU A 198 -2.42 -17.98 21.32
CA GLU A 198 -1.36 -18.11 22.32
C GLU A 198 -1.01 -19.60 22.34
N VAL A 199 0.23 -19.85 21.94
CA VAL A 199 0.86 -21.15 22.03
C VAL A 199 0.74 -21.59 23.49
N GLU A 200 -0.11 -22.58 23.76
CA GLU A 200 -0.09 -23.31 25.02
C GLU A 200 1.26 -24.05 25.01
N TYR A 201 2.27 -23.43 25.63
CA TYR A 201 3.48 -24.13 26.00
C TYR A 201 3.07 -25.09 27.12
N ASP A 202 2.85 -26.36 26.79
CA ASP A 202 2.84 -27.43 27.79
C ASP A 202 4.17 -27.38 28.55
N GLU A 203 4.14 -26.90 29.79
CA GLU A 203 5.22 -26.99 30.79
C GLU A 203 5.42 -28.44 31.25
N GLU A 204 5.64 -29.38 30.32
CA GLU A 204 6.13 -30.72 30.63
C GLU A 204 7.06 -31.20 29.50
N ASN A 205 8.26 -30.62 29.43
CA ASN A 205 9.48 -31.29 28.94
C ASN A 205 10.74 -30.49 29.34
N GLU A 206 10.87 -30.17 30.63
CA GLU A 206 12.20 -30.24 31.24
C GLU A 206 12.63 -31.70 31.19
N THR A 207 13.51 -32.08 30.25
CA THR A 207 14.40 -33.28 30.29
C THR A 207 15.09 -33.60 28.95
N MET A 208 15.41 -32.60 28.10
CA MET A 208 16.28 -32.85 26.92
C MET A 208 17.54 -32.00 26.85
N GLU A 209 17.74 -31.02 27.75
CA GLU A 209 19.04 -30.36 27.92
C GLU A 209 19.92 -30.98 29.02
N GLU A 210 19.37 -31.84 29.90
CA GLU A 210 20.18 -32.65 30.82
C GLU A 210 20.70 -33.96 30.18
N ILE A 211 20.07 -34.47 29.12
CA ILE A 211 20.50 -35.71 28.45
C ILE A 211 21.69 -35.48 27.49
N LEU A 212 21.95 -34.24 27.07
CA LEU A 212 23.06 -33.92 26.15
C LEU A 212 24.35 -33.46 26.84
N GLN A 213 24.40 -33.43 28.17
CA GLN A 213 25.63 -33.11 28.92
C GLN A 213 26.31 -34.33 29.57
N GLU A 214 25.67 -35.51 29.62
CA GLU A 214 26.29 -36.73 30.16
C GLU A 214 26.99 -37.62 29.11
N GLU A 215 26.81 -37.41 27.79
CA GLU A 215 27.48 -38.23 26.75
C GLU A 215 28.86 -37.73 26.28
N TYR A 216 29.44 -36.68 26.88
CA TYR A 216 30.79 -36.19 26.54
C TYR A 216 31.82 -36.26 27.69
N GLN A 217 31.55 -37.05 28.73
CA GLN A 217 32.56 -37.44 29.74
C GLN A 217 32.48 -38.93 30.10
N GLN A 218 32.55 -39.83 29.12
CA GLN A 218 33.04 -41.20 29.36
C GLN A 218 33.50 -41.85 28.04
N ASP A 219 34.75 -41.56 27.66
CA ASP A 219 35.80 -42.51 27.25
C ASP A 219 37.02 -41.77 26.66
#